data_AF-A0A5E3X8K6-F1
#
_entry.id   AF-A0A5E3X8K6-F1
#
_cell.length_a   1.000
_cell.length_b   1.000
_cell.length_c   1.000
_cell.angle_alpha   90.00
_cell.angle_beta   90.00
_cell.angle_gamma   90.00
#
_symmetry.space_group_name_H-M   'P 1'
#
loop_
_entity.id
_entity.type
_entity.pdbx_description
1 polymer ?
#
loop_
_entity_poly.entity_id
_entity_poly.type
_entity_poly.pdbx_seq_one_letter_code
_entity_poly.pdbx_strand_id
1 'polypeptide(L)'
;MSLSVAVVSSIRIVCQWITSLDRQLSTIKPSDSALSEGVRALFARAKILVVPKPYRFARVMHRFIRYDYSLAQDIGQTDGEGCTRIWAGVNPAAASMREMGPGSMQDTINDMCSSWNWQKTCDLAPLPSERLDDELQRAQVDISRPA
;
A
#
# COMPACT_ATOMS: atom_id res chain seq x y z
N MET A 1 3.00 -10.50 26.43
CA MET A 1 3.14 -9.40 25.47
C MET A 1 1.97 -9.47 24.50
N SER A 2 1.05 -8.50 24.54
CA SER A 2 -0.09 -8.48 23.63
C SER A 2 0.38 -7.97 22.27
N LEU A 3 0.38 -8.82 21.23
CA LEU A 3 0.67 -8.43 19.85
C LEU A 3 -0.37 -7.39 19.42
N SER A 4 0.02 -6.12 19.47
CA SER A 4 -0.78 -5.03 18.96
C SER A 4 -0.66 -5.06 17.44
N VAL A 5 -1.64 -5.63 16.76
CA VAL A 5 -1.74 -5.57 15.30
C VAL A 5 -1.95 -4.10 14.93
N ALA A 6 -0.90 -3.45 14.42
CA ALA A 6 -1.02 -2.12 13.86
C ALA A 6 -1.69 -2.23 12.49
N VAL A 7 -2.95 -1.80 12.38
CA VAL A 7 -3.61 -1.71 11.07
C VAL A 7 -3.07 -0.46 10.37
N VAL A 8 -2.21 -0.69 9.37
CA VAL A 8 -1.62 0.35 8.53
C VAL A 8 -2.55 0.58 7.34
N SER A 9 -3.28 1.70 7.34
CA SER A 9 -4.21 2.02 6.26
C SER A 9 -3.55 2.95 5.23
N SER A 10 -3.18 2.38 4.09
CA SER A 10 -2.49 3.08 2.99
C SER A 10 -3.43 3.34 1.82
N ILE A 11 -4.33 4.30 1.94
CA ILE A 11 -5.23 4.68 0.84
C ILE A 11 -5.12 6.19 0.61
N ARG A 12 -4.94 6.61 -0.66
CA ARG A 12 -4.95 8.02 -1.09
C ARG A 12 -6.08 8.83 -0.47
N ILE A 13 -7.24 8.20 -0.30
CA ILE A 13 -8.45 8.82 0.23
C ILE A 13 -8.30 9.14 1.72
N VAL A 14 -7.59 8.34 2.51
CA VAL A 14 -7.49 8.58 3.94
C VAL A 14 -6.82 9.92 4.21
N CYS A 15 -5.81 10.34 3.44
CA CYS A 15 -5.18 11.65 3.66
C CYS A 15 -6.10 12.85 3.39
N GLN A 16 -7.06 12.72 2.47
CA GLN A 16 -8.02 13.78 2.17
C GLN A 16 -9.18 13.80 3.18
N TRP A 17 -9.52 12.64 3.73
CA TRP A 17 -10.67 12.48 4.61
C TRP A 17 -10.28 12.58 6.09
N ILE A 18 -9.09 12.12 6.49
CA ILE A 18 -8.63 12.09 7.89
C ILE A 18 -8.70 13.45 8.57
N THR A 19 -8.42 14.53 7.83
CA THR A 19 -8.47 15.89 8.38
C THR A 19 -9.88 16.32 8.80
N SER A 20 -10.91 15.68 8.24
CA SER A 20 -12.32 15.95 8.51
C SER A 20 -13.07 14.73 9.05
N LEU A 21 -12.38 13.60 9.22
CA LEU A 21 -12.99 12.30 9.47
C LEU A 21 -13.61 12.25 10.86
N ASP A 22 -12.90 12.70 11.89
CA ASP A 22 -13.44 12.77 13.26
C ASP A 22 -14.71 13.64 13.30
N ARG A 23 -14.68 14.78 12.60
CA ARG A 23 -15.83 15.67 12.47
C ARG A 23 -17.01 15.01 11.74
N GLN A 24 -16.75 14.16 10.75
CA GLN A 24 -17.82 13.45 10.06
C GLN A 24 -18.35 12.26 10.87
N LEU A 25 -17.48 11.50 11.54
CA LEU A 25 -17.86 10.39 12.43
C LEU A 25 -18.69 10.85 13.63
N SER A 26 -18.49 12.09 14.10
CA SER A 26 -19.33 12.69 15.15
C SER A 26 -20.70 13.15 14.65
N THR A 27 -20.87 13.33 13.35
CA THR A 27 -22.14 13.73 12.73
C THR A 27 -23.06 12.53 12.47
N ILE A 28 -22.50 11.32 12.38
CA ILE A 28 -23.25 10.09 12.16
C ILE A 28 -23.92 9.66 13.47
N LYS A 29 -25.25 9.64 13.47
CA LYS A 29 -26.02 9.15 14.63
C LYS A 29 -25.80 7.64 14.82
N PRO A 30 -25.63 7.16 16.06
CA PRO A 30 -25.44 5.73 16.35
C PRO A 30 -26.60 4.85 15.86
N SER A 31 -27.81 5.42 15.71
CA SER A 31 -29.00 4.74 15.22
C SER A 31 -28.99 4.44 13.72
N ASP A 32 -28.15 5.13 12.93
CA ASP A 32 -28.38 5.26 11.50
C ASP A 32 -27.53 4.32 10.63
N SER A 33 -26.53 3.60 11.15
CA SER A 33 -25.86 2.57 10.34
C SER A 33 -25.02 1.55 11.11
N ALA A 34 -25.15 0.28 10.72
CA ALA A 34 -24.19 -0.79 11.03
C ALA A 34 -22.76 -0.49 10.53
N LEU A 35 -22.64 0.41 9.55
CA LEU A 35 -21.36 0.97 9.08
C LEU A 35 -20.63 1.75 10.17
N SER A 36 -21.34 2.44 11.08
CA SER A 36 -20.71 3.28 12.10
C SER A 36 -19.91 2.47 13.12
N GLU A 37 -20.40 1.28 13.50
CA GLU A 37 -19.74 0.39 14.46
C GLU A 37 -18.45 -0.19 13.86
N GLY A 38 -18.52 -0.73 12.64
CA GLY A 38 -17.38 -1.34 11.95
C GLY A 38 -16.29 -0.31 11.62
N VAL A 39 -16.68 0.89 11.20
CA VAL A 39 -15.74 1.97 10.91
C VAL A 39 -15.08 2.49 12.19
N ARG A 40 -15.84 2.68 13.28
CA ARG A 40 -15.26 3.06 14.59
C ARG A 40 -14.33 1.99 15.13
N ALA A 41 -14.69 0.71 15.01
CA ALA A 41 -13.84 -0.41 15.43
C ALA A 41 -12.55 -0.50 14.60
N LEU A 42 -12.63 -0.23 13.28
CA LEU A 42 -11.47 -0.16 12.40
C LEU A 42 -10.54 0.99 12.83
N PHE A 43 -11.07 2.18 13.09
CA PHE A 43 -10.26 3.34 13.52
C PHE A 43 -9.70 3.21 14.94
N ALA A 44 -10.43 2.57 15.86
CA ALA A 44 -9.89 2.23 17.18
C ALA A 44 -8.68 1.28 17.09
N ARG A 45 -8.59 0.49 16.01
CA ARG A 45 -7.49 -0.46 15.75
C ARG A 45 -6.41 0.11 14.82
N ALA A 46 -6.76 1.01 13.90
CA ALA A 46 -5.84 1.63 12.95
C ALA A 46 -5.08 2.78 13.62
N LYS A 47 -3.93 2.44 14.22
CA LYS A 47 -3.10 3.39 14.97
C LYS A 47 -2.13 4.20 14.12
N ILE A 48 -1.84 3.76 12.89
CA ILE A 48 -0.81 4.39 12.05
C ILE A 48 -1.38 4.68 10.67
N LEU A 49 -1.41 5.97 10.36
CA LEU A 49 -1.84 6.51 9.09
C LEU A 49 -0.61 6.89 8.30
N VAL A 50 -0.51 6.38 7.08
CA VAL A 50 0.69 6.53 6.27
C VAL A 50 0.35 6.79 4.82
N VAL A 51 1.19 7.59 4.18
CA VAL A 51 1.13 7.98 2.78
C VAL A 51 2.14 7.14 2.02
N PRO A 52 1.74 6.25 1.11
CA PRO A 52 2.66 5.47 0.28
C PRO A 52 3.75 6.34 -0.36
N LYS A 53 4.98 5.81 -0.41
CA LYS A 53 6.19 6.51 -0.87
C LYS A 53 6.04 7.25 -2.22
N PRO A 54 5.42 6.70 -3.28
CA PRO A 54 5.35 7.36 -4.59
C PRO A 54 4.47 8.61 -4.59
N TYR A 55 3.55 8.75 -3.63
CA TYR A 55 2.74 9.97 -3.49
C TYR A 55 3.48 11.13 -2.85
N ARG A 56 4.69 10.90 -2.30
CA ARG A 56 5.60 11.97 -1.87
C ARG A 56 5.83 12.95 -3.03
N PHE A 57 6.00 12.45 -4.26
CA PHE A 57 6.32 13.28 -5.43
C PHE A 57 5.15 14.07 -6.00
N ALA A 58 3.90 13.76 -5.62
CA ALA A 58 2.72 14.30 -6.31
C ALA A 58 2.15 15.59 -5.70
N ARG A 59 2.50 15.98 -4.45
CA ARG A 59 1.85 17.13 -3.74
C ARG A 59 2.75 17.80 -2.67
N VAL A 60 2.30 18.96 -2.18
CA VAL A 60 2.99 19.84 -1.22
C VAL A 60 3.53 19.10 0.01
N MET A 61 4.86 18.98 0.10
CA MET A 61 5.61 18.15 1.05
C MET A 61 5.29 18.40 2.53
N HIS A 62 5.00 19.64 2.93
CA HIS A 62 4.88 20.00 4.35
C HIS A 62 3.75 19.25 5.08
N ARG A 63 2.68 18.86 4.37
CA ARG A 63 1.49 18.24 4.97
C ARG A 63 1.64 16.73 5.19
N PHE A 64 2.62 16.11 4.54
CA PHE A 64 2.72 14.65 4.45
C PHE A 64 3.90 14.05 5.22
N ILE A 65 4.89 14.85 5.64
CA ILE A 65 6.02 14.37 6.45
C ILE A 65 5.54 13.64 7.71
N ARG A 66 4.46 14.11 8.35
CA ARG A 66 3.88 13.46 9.55
C ARG A 66 3.26 12.09 9.29
N TYR A 67 2.98 11.78 8.03
CA TYR A 67 2.37 10.53 7.58
C TYR A 67 3.31 9.77 6.65
N ASP A 68 4.61 10.05 6.71
CA ASP A 68 5.55 9.38 5.81
C ASP A 68 5.62 7.89 6.14
N TYR A 69 5.31 7.07 5.14
CA TYR A 69 5.36 5.61 5.23
C TYR A 69 6.74 5.09 5.69
N SER A 70 7.80 5.82 5.37
CA SER A 70 9.18 5.46 5.70
C SER A 70 9.56 5.79 7.15
N LEU A 71 8.80 6.68 7.80
CA LEU A 71 9.05 7.10 9.18
C LEU A 71 8.20 6.33 10.20
N ALA A 72 7.26 5.51 9.74
CA ALA A 72 6.42 4.72 10.61
C ALA A 72 7.13 3.44 11.07
N GLN A 73 6.92 3.14 12.35
CA GLN A 73 7.58 2.04 13.04
C GLN A 73 7.14 0.68 12.49
N ASP A 74 8.07 -0.27 12.41
CA ASP A 74 7.86 -1.67 12.01
C ASP A 74 7.38 -1.90 10.56
N ILE A 75 7.55 -0.90 9.68
CA ILE A 75 7.13 -0.98 8.26
C ILE A 75 8.21 -1.54 7.33
N GLY A 76 9.48 -1.54 7.75
CA GLY A 76 10.60 -2.03 6.93
C GLY A 76 10.70 -1.30 5.57
N GLN A 77 11.11 -2.03 4.52
CA GLN A 77 11.20 -1.50 3.15
C GLN A 77 9.88 -1.60 2.37
N THR A 78 8.74 -1.59 3.06
CA THR A 78 7.45 -1.60 2.37
C THR A 78 7.17 -0.25 1.70
N ASP A 79 6.59 -0.31 0.52
CA ASP A 79 6.32 0.86 -0.34
C ASP A 79 4.87 1.36 -0.21
N GLY A 80 3.93 0.48 0.15
CA GLY A 80 2.53 0.82 0.37
C GLY A 80 1.71 1.05 -0.91
N GLU A 81 2.29 0.92 -2.11
CA GLU A 81 1.58 1.13 -3.39
C GLU A 81 1.08 -0.18 -4.04
N GLY A 82 1.46 -1.35 -3.51
CA GLY A 82 1.21 -2.65 -4.17
C GLY A 82 -0.23 -2.85 -4.64
N CYS A 83 -1.21 -2.54 -3.78
CA CYS A 83 -2.64 -2.63 -4.13
C CYS A 83 -3.06 -1.64 -5.21
N THR A 84 -2.46 -0.44 -5.25
CA THR A 84 -2.82 0.59 -6.23
C THR A 84 -2.23 0.27 -7.60
N ARG A 85 -1.05 -0.35 -7.66
CA ARG A 85 -0.46 -0.82 -8.93
C ARG A 85 -1.30 -1.91 -9.57
N ILE A 86 -1.78 -2.87 -8.77
CA ILE A 86 -2.71 -3.90 -9.25
C ILE A 86 -3.96 -3.23 -9.80
N TRP A 87 -4.59 -2.33 -9.03
CA TRP A 87 -5.80 -1.64 -9.49
C TRP A 87 -5.57 -0.85 -10.79
N ALA A 88 -4.47 -0.09 -10.88
CA ALA A 88 -4.11 0.65 -12.08
C ALA A 88 -3.88 -0.26 -13.30
N GLY A 89 -3.32 -1.46 -13.10
CA GLY A 89 -3.13 -2.45 -14.15
C GLY A 89 -4.43 -3.12 -14.60
N VAL A 90 -5.40 -3.33 -13.69
CA VAL A 90 -6.69 -3.98 -14.03
C VAL A 90 -7.66 -2.97 -14.66
N ASN A 91 -7.56 -1.69 -14.29
CA ASN A 91 -8.51 -0.66 -14.70
C ASN A 91 -8.72 -0.56 -16.23
N PRO A 92 -7.70 -0.68 -17.11
CA PRO A 92 -7.90 -0.72 -18.56
C PRO A 92 -8.77 -1.88 -19.05
N ALA A 93 -8.76 -3.02 -18.36
CA ALA A 93 -9.55 -4.20 -18.71
C ALA A 93 -11.01 -4.11 -18.21
N ALA A 94 -11.34 -3.13 -17.36
CA ALA A 94 -12.65 -2.99 -16.74
C ALA A 94 -13.79 -2.87 -17.76
N ALA A 95 -13.56 -2.18 -18.88
CA ALA A 95 -14.57 -2.02 -19.93
C ALA A 95 -14.94 -3.36 -20.59
N SER A 96 -13.96 -4.23 -20.83
CA SER A 96 -14.18 -5.55 -21.41
C SER A 96 -14.84 -6.50 -20.41
N MET A 97 -14.45 -6.43 -19.14
CA MET A 97 -15.02 -7.25 -18.07
C MET A 97 -16.50 -6.94 -17.80
N ARG A 98 -16.95 -5.71 -18.08
CA ARG A 98 -18.35 -5.30 -17.87
C ARG A 98 -19.34 -6.09 -18.74
N GLU A 99 -18.91 -6.54 -19.91
CA GLU A 99 -19.75 -7.30 -20.84
C GLU A 99 -19.68 -8.83 -20.57
N MET A 100 -18.84 -9.26 -19.62
CA MET A 100 -18.67 -10.67 -19.27
C MET A 100 -19.69 -11.11 -18.20
N GLY A 101 -20.05 -12.40 -18.23
CA GLY A 101 -20.79 -13.02 -17.12
C GLY A 101 -19.94 -13.05 -15.83
N PRO A 102 -20.56 -13.14 -14.65
CA PRO A 102 -19.85 -13.05 -13.36
C PRO A 102 -18.75 -14.10 -13.18
N GLY A 103 -18.95 -15.33 -13.67
CA GLY A 103 -17.91 -16.37 -13.66
C GLY A 103 -16.75 -16.03 -14.59
N SER A 104 -17.04 -15.71 -15.85
CA SER A 104 -16.02 -15.36 -16.84
C SER A 104 -15.22 -14.11 -16.46
N MET A 105 -15.87 -13.12 -15.83
CA MET A 105 -15.20 -11.94 -15.28
C MET A 105 -14.20 -12.35 -14.18
N GLN A 106 -14.64 -13.20 -13.24
CA GLN A 106 -13.79 -13.66 -12.14
C GLN A 106 -12.60 -14.47 -12.67
N ASP A 107 -12.81 -15.36 -13.63
CA ASP A 107 -11.74 -16.15 -14.25
C ASP A 107 -10.73 -15.24 -14.97
N THR A 108 -11.21 -14.21 -15.68
CA THR A 108 -10.35 -13.25 -16.37
C THR A 108 -9.50 -12.45 -15.40
N ILE A 109 -10.08 -11.96 -14.29
CA ILE A 109 -9.33 -11.25 -13.24
C ILE A 109 -8.29 -12.17 -12.61
N ASN A 110 -8.65 -13.42 -12.32
CA ASN A 110 -7.74 -14.40 -11.73
C ASN A 110 -6.58 -14.72 -12.66
N ASP A 111 -6.83 -14.88 -13.96
CA ASP A 111 -5.79 -15.15 -14.96
C ASP A 111 -4.82 -13.97 -15.08
N MET A 112 -5.34 -12.74 -15.19
CA MET A 112 -4.52 -11.52 -15.18
C MET A 112 -3.64 -11.43 -13.93
N CYS A 113 -4.23 -11.61 -12.73
CA CYS A 113 -3.48 -11.57 -11.48
C CYS A 113 -2.43 -12.68 -11.41
N SER A 114 -2.74 -13.88 -11.88
CA SER A 114 -1.82 -15.02 -11.92
C SER A 114 -0.65 -14.76 -12.85
N SER A 115 -0.91 -14.19 -14.03
CA SER A 115 0.14 -13.80 -14.99
C SER A 115 1.12 -12.78 -14.40
N TRP A 116 0.63 -11.79 -13.64
CA TRP A 116 1.49 -10.82 -12.97
C TRP A 116 2.26 -11.41 -11.81
N ASN A 117 1.66 -12.34 -11.06
CA ASN A 117 2.38 -13.05 -10.00
C ASN A 117 3.50 -13.91 -10.59
N TRP A 118 3.26 -14.55 -11.74
CA TRP A 118 4.28 -15.27 -12.47
C TRP A 118 5.41 -14.35 -12.93
N GLN A 119 5.10 -13.23 -13.58
CA GLN A 119 6.10 -12.24 -14.00
C GLN A 119 6.94 -11.75 -12.82
N LYS A 120 6.32 -11.37 -11.70
CA LYS A 120 7.04 -11.00 -10.47
C LYS A 120 7.96 -12.11 -9.97
N THR A 121 7.52 -13.37 -10.06
CA THR A 121 8.33 -14.52 -9.62
C THR A 121 9.56 -14.68 -10.51
N CYS A 122 9.38 -14.54 -11.83
CA CYS A 122 10.48 -14.55 -12.79
C CYS A 122 11.45 -13.37 -12.56
N ASP A 123 10.92 -12.18 -12.30
CA ASP A 123 11.74 -10.97 -12.05
C ASP A 123 12.45 -11.01 -10.69
N LEU A 124 11.87 -11.71 -9.71
CA LEU A 124 12.49 -11.93 -8.39
C LEU A 124 13.62 -12.97 -8.44
N ALA A 125 13.70 -13.82 -9.46
CA ALA A 125 14.78 -14.82 -9.55
C ALA A 125 16.18 -14.21 -9.78
N PRO A 126 16.39 -13.24 -10.70
CA PRO A 126 17.70 -12.60 -10.90
C PRO A 126 18.05 -11.51 -9.87
N LEU A 127 17.04 -10.89 -9.23
CA LEU A 127 17.24 -9.77 -8.30
C LEU A 127 18.17 -10.07 -7.10
N PRO A 128 18.14 -11.24 -6.45
CA PRO A 128 19.01 -11.57 -5.34
C PRO A 128 20.49 -11.66 -5.74
N SER A 129 20.80 -12.21 -6.92
CA SER A 129 22.19 -12.31 -7.40
C SER A 129 22.74 -10.94 -7.79
N GLU A 130 21.98 -10.15 -8.56
CA GLU A 130 22.43 -8.83 -8.99
C GLU A 130 22.61 -7.88 -7.79
N ARG A 131 21.69 -7.91 -6.82
CA ARG A 131 21.85 -7.09 -5.61
C ARG A 131 22.98 -7.57 -4.72
N LEU A 132 23.24 -8.88 -4.65
CA LEU A 132 24.38 -9.40 -3.89
C LEU A 132 25.69 -8.90 -4.52
N ASP A 133 25.79 -8.93 -5.85
CA ASP A 133 26.98 -8.44 -6.57
C ASP A 133 27.18 -6.93 -6.39
N ASP A 134 26.10 -6.14 -6.46
CA ASP A 134 26.11 -4.70 -6.18
C ASP A 134 26.57 -4.39 -4.75
N GLU A 135 26.05 -5.10 -3.75
CA GLU A 135 26.42 -4.90 -2.35
C GLU A 135 27.86 -5.37 -2.07
N LEU A 136 28.32 -6.46 -2.70
CA LEU A 136 29.71 -6.91 -2.63
C LEU A 136 30.67 -5.88 -3.25
N GLN A 137 30.30 -5.26 -4.37
CA GLN A 137 31.08 -4.17 -4.97
C GLN A 137 31.12 -2.94 -4.05
N ARG A 138 29.98 -2.53 -3.47
CA ARG A 138 29.94 -1.41 -2.50
C ARG A 138 30.82 -1.68 -1.29
N ALA A 139 30.77 -2.89 -0.73
CA ALA A 139 31.59 -3.30 0.39
C ALA A 139 33.10 -3.29 0.06
N GLN A 140 33.50 -3.75 -1.14
CA GLN A 140 34.90 -3.69 -1.58
C GLN A 140 35.42 -2.26 -1.76
N VAL A 141 34.58 -1.34 -2.24
CA VAL A 141 34.92 0.09 -2.37
C VAL A 141 35.10 0.74 -0.99
N ASP A 142 34.31 0.35 0.01
CA ASP A 142 34.44 0.90 1.37
C ASP A 142 35.68 0.38 2.11
N ILE A 143 36.07 -0.89 1.89
CA ILE A 143 37.30 -1.49 2.45
C ILE A 143 38.57 -0.88 1.86
N SER A 144 38.51 -0.38 0.62
CA SER A 144 39.66 0.19 -0.09
C SER A 144 39.83 1.70 0.11
N ARG A 145 38.96 2.35 0.90
CA ARG A 145 39.02 3.77 1.21
C ARG A 145 40.01 4.02 2.37
N PRO A 146 41.05 4.86 2.21
CA PRO A 146 41.95 5.18 3.32
C PRO A 146 41.20 5.97 4.40
N ALA A 147 41.54 5.68 5.66
CA ALA A 147 40.95 6.28 6.87
C ALA A 147 41.16 7.80 6.96
#